data_AF-A0A2N9MXH7-F1
#
_entry.id   AF-A0A2N9MXH7-F1
#
_cell.length_a   1.000
_cell.length_b   1.000
_cell.length_c   1.000
_cell.angle_alpha   90.00
_cell.angle_beta   90.00
_cell.angle_gamma   90.00
#
_symmetry.space_group_name_H-M   'P 1'
#
loop_
_entity.id
_entity.type
_entity.pdbx_description
1 polymer ?
#
loop_
_entity_poly.entity_id
_entity_poly.type
_entity_poly.pdbx_seq_one_letter_code
_entity_poly.pdbx_strand_id
1 'polypeptide(L)'
;MKKASAVKSRGLHRSRDLRSEYRFDYAKARPNRFARRARVKSVVVLLAPDVAKVFKTGESVNDALRAIMKAVPRRKAAASSN
;
A
#
# COMPACT_ATOMS: atom_id res chain seq x y z
N MET A 1 -3.82 -38.49 -1.62
CA MET A 1 -2.96 -37.37 -1.16
C MET A 1 -1.64 -37.40 -1.91
N LYS A 2 -1.39 -36.50 -2.88
CA LYS A 2 -0.06 -36.35 -3.52
C LYS A 2 0.26 -34.88 -3.77
N LYS A 3 1.55 -34.58 -3.64
CA LYS A 3 2.17 -33.35 -3.16
C LYS A 3 2.02 -32.15 -4.12
N ALA A 4 1.84 -30.96 -3.54
CA ALA A 4 1.95 -29.70 -4.27
C ALA A 4 3.39 -29.54 -4.82
N SER A 5 3.50 -29.24 -6.11
CA SER A 5 4.75 -29.01 -6.81
C SER A 5 5.55 -27.89 -6.14
N ALA A 6 6.81 -28.18 -5.85
CA ALA A 6 7.75 -27.22 -5.29
C ALA A 6 7.74 -25.91 -6.10
N VAL A 7 7.48 -24.80 -5.42
CA VAL A 7 7.66 -23.45 -5.97
C VAL A 7 9.14 -23.32 -6.31
N LYS A 8 9.45 -23.48 -7.60
CA LYS A 8 10.77 -23.21 -8.16
C LYS A 8 11.15 -21.81 -7.70
N SER A 9 12.18 -21.70 -6.88
CA SER A 9 12.76 -20.42 -6.52
C SER A 9 13.06 -19.71 -7.83
N ARG A 10 12.32 -18.64 -8.12
CA ARG A 10 12.74 -17.66 -9.12
C ARG A 10 13.93 -16.94 -8.51
N GLY A 11 15.04 -17.66 -8.40
CA GLY A 11 16.35 -17.11 -8.13
C GLY A 11 16.53 -15.98 -9.12
N LEU A 12 16.88 -14.81 -8.58
CA LEU A 12 17.18 -13.56 -9.25
C LEU A 12 17.31 -13.78 -10.76
N HIS A 13 16.29 -13.38 -11.52
CA HIS A 13 16.47 -13.15 -12.92
C HIS A 13 17.50 -12.02 -12.99
N ARG A 14 18.80 -12.37 -13.01
CA ARG A 14 19.85 -11.43 -13.41
C ARG A 14 19.39 -10.99 -14.77
N SER A 15 18.89 -9.77 -14.82
CA SER A 15 18.47 -9.06 -16.00
C SER A 15 19.60 -9.19 -17.02
N ARG A 16 19.50 -10.20 -17.89
CA ARG A 16 20.49 -10.48 -18.94
C ARG A 16 20.57 -9.32 -19.92
N ASP A 17 19.51 -8.52 -19.96
CA ASP A 17 19.39 -7.32 -20.78
C ASP A 17 20.08 -6.09 -20.18
N LEU A 18 20.49 -6.13 -18.90
CA LEU A 18 21.22 -5.02 -18.29
C LEU A 18 22.73 -5.27 -18.34
N ARG A 19 23.48 -4.19 -18.61
CA ARG A 19 24.96 -4.21 -18.59
C ARG A 19 25.48 -4.67 -17.23
N SER A 20 26.68 -5.22 -17.21
CA SER A 20 27.36 -5.72 -16.00
C SER A 20 27.41 -4.67 -14.88
N GLU A 21 27.59 -3.40 -15.23
CA GLU A 21 27.64 -2.25 -14.31
C GLU A 21 26.36 -2.04 -13.50
N TYR A 22 25.20 -2.49 -14.01
CA TYR A 22 23.91 -2.35 -13.33
C TYR A 22 23.57 -3.53 -12.41
N ARG A 23 24.52 -4.43 -12.16
CA ARG A 23 24.37 -5.54 -11.21
C ARG A 23 24.72 -5.06 -9.80
N PHE A 24 23.80 -4.34 -9.18
CA PHE A 24 23.99 -3.83 -7.82
C PHE A 24 23.82 -4.92 -6.75
N ASP A 25 24.74 -4.94 -5.79
CA ASP A 25 24.61 -5.74 -4.56
C ASP A 25 23.84 -4.93 -3.51
N TYR A 26 22.52 -5.13 -3.47
CA TYR A 26 21.65 -4.42 -2.55
C TYR A 26 21.90 -4.77 -1.07
N ALA A 27 22.60 -5.86 -0.75
CA ALA A 27 22.97 -6.18 0.64
C ALA A 27 24.01 -5.19 1.19
N LYS A 28 24.78 -4.55 0.30
CA LYS A 28 25.76 -3.49 0.64
C LYS A 28 25.20 -2.08 0.48
N ALA A 29 23.92 -1.95 0.11
CA ALA A 29 23.32 -0.65 -0.12
C ALA A 29 23.19 0.14 1.19
N ARG A 30 23.42 1.46 1.11
CA ARG A 30 23.17 2.36 2.25
C ARG A 30 21.66 2.63 2.37
N PRO A 31 21.14 2.82 3.61
CA PRO A 31 19.76 3.24 3.82
C PRO A 31 19.45 4.53 3.04
N ASN A 32 18.32 4.53 2.31
CA ASN A 32 17.93 5.68 1.50
C ASN A 32 17.62 6.90 2.39
N ARG A 33 18.37 8.01 2.22
CA ARG A 33 18.17 9.27 2.96
C ARG A 33 16.75 9.87 2.83
N PHE A 34 16.06 9.53 1.75
CA PHE A 34 14.68 9.95 1.48
C PHE A 34 13.63 8.99 2.01
N ALA A 35 14.00 7.78 2.45
CA ALA A 35 13.04 6.83 3.04
C ALA A 35 12.35 7.42 4.28
N ARG A 36 13.03 8.32 5.01
CA ARG A 36 12.42 9.06 6.11
C ARG A 36 11.35 10.06 5.64
N ARG A 37 11.49 10.63 4.44
CA ARG A 37 10.48 11.54 3.87
C ARG A 37 9.22 10.81 3.41
N ALA A 38 9.34 9.53 3.09
CA ALA A 38 8.18 8.67 2.84
C ALA A 38 7.37 8.37 4.12
N ARG A 39 7.80 8.84 5.31
CA ARG A 39 7.14 8.61 6.60
C ARG A 39 6.28 9.78 7.07
N VAL A 40 5.32 10.17 6.25
CA VAL A 40 3.98 10.39 6.80
C VAL A 40 3.24 9.09 6.49
N LYS A 41 2.61 8.44 7.47
CA LYS A 41 1.80 7.23 7.23
C LYS A 41 0.55 7.64 6.44
N SER A 42 0.73 8.03 5.18
CA SER A 42 -0.35 8.35 4.26
C SER A 42 -0.88 7.04 3.72
N VAL A 43 -2.11 6.72 4.09
CA VAL A 43 -2.86 5.64 3.46
C VAL A 43 -3.37 6.20 2.13
N VAL A 44 -2.87 5.65 1.02
CA VAL A 44 -3.37 5.99 -0.32
C VAL A 44 -4.56 5.08 -0.61
N VAL A 45 -5.71 5.69 -0.89
CA VAL A 45 -6.94 4.99 -1.25
C VAL A 45 -7.28 5.33 -2.69
N LEU A 46 -7.52 4.31 -3.50
CA LEU A 46 -8.01 4.49 -4.86
C LEU A 46 -9.52 4.71 -4.83
N LEU A 47 -9.98 5.82 -5.39
CA LEU A 47 -11.40 6.09 -5.57
C LEU A 47 -11.90 5.42 -6.85
N ALA A 48 -13.14 4.95 -6.82
CA ALA A 48 -13.81 4.50 -8.03
C ALA A 48 -14.07 5.69 -8.98
N PRO A 49 -14.14 5.47 -10.32
CA PRO A 49 -14.21 6.55 -11.30
C PRO A 49 -15.45 7.46 -11.16
N ASP A 50 -16.58 6.89 -10.75
CA ASP A 50 -17.82 7.60 -10.45
C ASP A 50 -17.67 8.52 -9.22
N VAL A 51 -17.04 8.04 -8.15
CA VAL A 51 -16.77 8.84 -6.96
C VAL A 51 -15.80 9.99 -7.28
N ALA A 52 -14.77 9.73 -8.09
CA ALA A 52 -13.81 10.75 -8.53
C ALA A 52 -14.42 11.80 -9.50
N LYS A 53 -15.56 11.50 -10.14
CA LYS A 53 -16.31 12.49 -10.92
C LYS A 53 -16.92 13.56 -10.02
N VAL A 54 -17.37 13.18 -8.81
CA VAL A 54 -18.02 14.07 -7.85
C VAL A 54 -16.99 14.74 -6.94
N PHE A 55 -16.07 13.97 -6.36
CA PHE A 55 -15.07 14.47 -5.43
C PHE A 55 -13.72 14.69 -6.12
N LYS A 56 -13.30 15.95 -6.23
CA LYS A 56 -12.06 16.35 -6.92
C LYS A 56 -10.83 16.43 -6.03
N THR A 57 -11.03 16.53 -4.72
CA THR A 57 -9.93 16.65 -3.73
C THR A 57 -10.12 15.68 -2.58
N GLY A 58 -9.03 15.24 -1.96
CA GLY A 58 -9.09 14.40 -0.76
C GLY A 58 -9.76 15.10 0.43
N GLU A 59 -9.65 16.42 0.52
CA GLU A 59 -10.35 17.24 1.51
C GLU A 59 -11.86 17.10 1.39
N SER A 60 -12.41 17.24 0.17
CA SER A 60 -13.85 17.11 -0.07
C SER A 60 -14.42 15.73 0.30
N VAL A 61 -13.64 14.67 0.05
CA VAL A 61 -14.01 13.29 0.46
C VAL A 61 -14.00 13.17 1.98
N ASN A 62 -12.94 13.67 2.63
CA ASN A 62 -12.79 13.56 4.08
C ASN A 62 -13.88 14.32 4.83
N ASP A 63 -14.27 15.50 4.34
CA ASP A 63 -15.32 16.30 4.97
C ASP A 63 -16.69 15.61 4.87
N ALA A 64 -17.01 15.03 3.71
CA ALA A 64 -18.23 14.23 3.53
C ALA A 64 -18.25 13.01 4.46
N LEU A 65 -17.16 12.24 4.52
CA LEU A 65 -17.06 11.08 5.42
C LEU A 65 -17.17 11.49 6.89
N ARG A 66 -16.57 12.62 7.29
CA ARG A 66 -16.67 13.15 8.66
C ARG A 66 -18.09 13.60 8.99
N ALA A 67 -18.81 14.20 8.05
CA ALA A 67 -20.21 14.56 8.23
C ALA A 67 -21.07 13.31 8.47
N ILE A 68 -20.84 12.24 7.68
CA ILE A 68 -21.51 10.95 7.87
C ILE A 68 -21.17 10.36 9.26
N MET A 69 -19.90 10.39 9.68
CA MET A 69 -19.50 9.91 11.00
C MET A 69 -20.15 10.68 12.17
N LYS A 70 -20.53 11.94 11.97
CA LYS A 70 -21.26 12.75 12.96
C LYS A 70 -22.75 12.44 12.95
N ALA A 71 -23.33 12.24 11.77
CA ALA A 71 -24.76 11.99 11.59
C ALA A 71 -25.16 10.56 11.97
N VAL A 72 -24.27 9.59 11.75
CA VAL A 72 -24.52 8.20 12.08
C VAL A 72 -24.07 7.94 13.52
N PRO A 73 -24.97 7.53 14.44
CA PRO A 73 -24.58 7.11 15.77
C PRO A 73 -23.60 5.95 15.63
N ARG A 74 -22.43 6.07 16.27
CA ARG A 74 -21.52 4.93 16.37
C ARG A 74 -22.29 3.81 17.06
N ARG A 75 -22.67 2.75 16.34
CA ARG A 75 -23.02 1.48 17.01
C ARG A 75 -21.82 1.18 17.89
N LYS A 76 -22.03 1.23 19.21
CA LYS A 76 -21.09 0.70 20.19
C LYS A 76 -20.74 -0.69 19.66
N ALA A 77 -19.51 -0.87 19.20
CA ALA A 77 -19.01 -2.19 18.89
C ALA A 77 -19.28 -3.00 20.16
N ALA A 78 -20.14 -4.03 20.04
CA ALA A 78 -20.35 -4.96 21.13
C ALA A 78 -18.95 -5.39 21.59
N ALA A 79 -18.70 -5.25 22.89
CA ALA A 79 -17.46 -5.64 23.50
C ALA A 79 -17.11 -7.05 23.04
N SER A 80 -16.10 -7.17 22.17
CA SER A 80 -15.51 -8.45 21.85
C SER A 80 -14.51 -8.73 22.96
N SER A 81 -15.01 -9.38 24.01
CA SER A 81 -14.22 -10.31 24.80
C SER A 81 -13.72 -11.42 23.88
N ASN A 82 -12.40 -11.56 23.77
CA ASN A 82 -11.63 -12.81 23.78
C ASN A 82 -10.16 -12.50 23.48
#